data_AF-A0A1Q8SMD5-F1
#
_entry.id   AF-A0A1Q8SMD5-F1
#
_cell.length_a   1.000
_cell.length_b   1.000
_cell.length_c   1.000
_cell.angle_alpha   90.00
_cell.angle_beta   90.00
_cell.angle_gamma   90.00
#
_symmetry.space_group_name_H-M   'P 1'
#
loop_
_entity.id
_entity.type
_entity.pdbx_description
1 polymer ?
#
loop_
_entity_poly.entity_id
_entity_poly.type
_entity_poly.pdbx_seq_one_letter_code
_entity_poly.pdbx_strand_id
1 'polypeptide(L)'
;NGSLSFNSDGSYTFTPGTDFDGLAAGESRDVTFSYTATDNDGGVSEPKTVTITVTGTNDAPVAVADTQTTGENTVLTGQVPAATDVDGTIASYALDTGVGQGNGSLTFNADGSYSFAPGTDFDGLAAGESRDVTFSYTATDNDGGVSAPKTVTITVTGTNDAPVAVADIQTTGENSVLSGQVPAATDVDGTIAGYDLATDVG
;
A
#
# COMPACT_ATOMS: atom_id res chain seq x y z
N ASN A 1 -20.30 27.06 4.86
CA ASN A 1 -20.16 28.05 5.95
C ASN A 1 -20.67 27.43 7.22
N GLY A 2 -19.84 27.41 8.28
CA GLY A 2 -20.15 26.76 9.54
C GLY A 2 -21.47 27.23 10.19
N SER A 3 -21.84 26.59 11.30
CA SER A 3 -23.11 26.86 11.98
C SER A 3 -22.95 27.81 13.16
N LEU A 4 -23.91 28.73 13.34
CA LEU A 4 -23.97 29.66 14.46
C LEU A 4 -25.19 29.37 15.33
N SER A 5 -24.98 29.20 16.64
CA SER A 5 -26.04 29.25 17.66
C SER A 5 -25.90 30.56 18.42
N PHE A 6 -26.97 31.34 18.52
CA PHE A 6 -26.99 32.63 19.22
C PHE A 6 -28.11 32.65 20.25
N ASN A 7 -27.81 33.03 21.48
CA ASN A 7 -28.74 33.02 22.61
C ASN A 7 -29.22 34.44 22.93
N SER A 8 -30.39 34.55 23.57
CA SER A 8 -30.98 35.84 23.95
C SER A 8 -30.19 36.62 25.00
N ASP A 9 -29.30 35.95 25.74
CA ASP A 9 -28.37 36.59 26.69
C ASP A 9 -27.12 37.17 26.00
N GLY A 10 -27.02 37.04 24.68
CA GLY A 10 -25.91 37.52 23.86
C GLY A 10 -24.75 36.53 23.73
N SER A 11 -24.80 35.37 24.39
CA SER A 11 -23.82 34.30 24.18
C SER A 11 -24.01 33.64 22.81
N TYR A 12 -22.92 33.20 22.19
CA TYR A 12 -22.97 32.49 20.91
C TYR A 12 -21.94 31.36 20.83
N THR A 13 -22.21 30.40 19.96
CA THR A 13 -21.29 29.32 19.59
C THR A 13 -21.23 29.24 18.08
N PHE A 14 -20.03 29.35 17.53
CA PHE A 14 -19.77 29.10 16.11
C PHE A 14 -19.06 27.75 15.98
N THR A 15 -19.61 26.88 15.14
CA THR A 15 -19.03 25.56 14.84
C THR A 15 -18.62 25.55 13.36
N PRO A 16 -17.31 25.60 13.04
CA PRO A 16 -16.83 25.58 11.66
C PRO A 16 -17.27 24.33 10.88
N GLY A 17 -17.28 23.16 11.54
CA GLY A 17 -17.50 21.87 10.86
C GLY A 17 -16.38 21.58 9.87
N THR A 18 -16.68 20.80 8.82
CA THR A 18 -15.74 20.48 7.72
C THR A 18 -15.75 21.51 6.59
N ASP A 19 -16.46 22.63 6.77
CA ASP A 19 -16.65 23.63 5.71
C ASP A 19 -15.39 24.44 5.41
N PHE A 20 -14.35 24.27 6.22
CA PHE A 20 -13.08 24.99 6.14
C PHE A 20 -11.88 24.06 5.96
N ASP A 21 -12.08 22.75 5.82
CA ASP A 21 -11.02 21.74 5.62
C ASP A 21 -10.26 21.94 4.31
N GLY A 22 -10.78 22.77 3.38
CA GLY A 22 -10.05 23.15 2.17
C GLY A 22 -9.18 24.42 2.32
N LEU A 23 -9.06 24.99 3.53
CA LEU A 23 -8.15 26.10 3.79
C LEU A 23 -6.77 25.55 4.11
N ALA A 24 -5.78 25.89 3.28
CA ALA A 24 -4.39 25.52 3.54
C ALA A 24 -3.89 26.09 4.87
N ALA A 25 -2.81 25.53 5.40
CA ALA A 25 -2.20 25.97 6.65
C ALA A 25 -1.89 27.48 6.64
N GLY A 26 -2.54 28.22 7.55
CA GLY A 26 -2.38 29.67 7.65
C GLY A 26 -3.24 30.50 6.69
N GLU A 27 -3.91 29.90 5.71
CA GLU A 27 -4.95 30.56 4.93
C GLU A 27 -6.11 30.93 5.88
N SER A 28 -6.74 32.09 5.67
CA SER A 28 -7.83 32.52 6.53
C SER A 28 -9.05 32.96 5.74
N ARG A 29 -10.23 32.67 6.28
CA ARG A 29 -11.52 33.09 5.75
C ARG A 29 -12.37 33.71 6.87
N ASP A 30 -12.89 34.89 6.60
CA ASP A 30 -13.81 35.56 7.52
C ASP A 30 -15.24 35.08 7.33
N VAL A 31 -15.93 34.88 8.45
CA VAL A 31 -17.37 34.65 8.57
C VAL A 31 -17.95 35.80 9.39
N THR A 32 -19.06 36.37 8.93
CA THR A 32 -19.69 37.50 9.62
C THR A 32 -21.13 37.17 9.99
N PHE A 33 -21.57 37.69 11.13
CA PHE A 33 -22.99 37.74 11.49
C PHE A 33 -23.31 39.07 12.17
N SER A 34 -24.57 39.51 12.10
CA SER A 34 -25.02 40.76 12.73
C SER A 34 -25.99 40.48 13.88
N TYR A 35 -25.95 41.32 14.91
CA TYR A 35 -26.88 41.27 16.05
C TYR A 35 -27.42 42.66 16.40
N THR A 36 -28.57 42.69 17.07
CA THR A 36 -29.19 43.88 17.67
C THR A 36 -29.46 43.61 19.14
N ALA A 37 -29.43 44.64 19.99
CA ALA A 37 -29.84 44.55 21.39
C ALA A 37 -31.19 45.25 21.59
N THR A 38 -32.05 44.71 22.46
CA THR A 38 -33.31 45.35 22.87
C THR A 38 -33.26 45.65 24.37
N ASP A 39 -33.59 46.88 24.77
CA ASP A 39 -33.68 47.25 26.19
C ASP A 39 -35.02 46.85 26.84
N ASN A 40 -35.18 47.10 28.13
CA ASN A 40 -36.39 46.77 28.89
C ASN A 40 -37.60 47.64 28.53
N ASP A 41 -37.40 48.73 27.79
CA ASP A 41 -38.44 49.67 27.36
C ASP A 41 -38.82 49.44 25.87
N GLY A 42 -38.18 48.48 25.21
CA GLY A 42 -38.46 48.05 23.83
C GLY A 42 -37.64 48.79 22.76
N GLY A 43 -36.66 49.62 23.14
CA GLY A 43 -35.74 50.25 22.21
C GLY A 43 -34.79 49.22 21.58
N VAL A 44 -34.64 49.22 20.26
CA VAL A 44 -33.75 48.31 19.51
C VAL A 44 -32.53 49.06 18.98
N SER A 45 -31.32 48.53 19.19
CA SER A 45 -30.09 49.12 18.66
C SER A 45 -29.98 48.98 17.15
N GLU A 46 -29.18 49.84 16.51
CA GLU A 46 -28.68 49.55 15.15
C GLU A 46 -27.92 48.20 15.13
N PRO A 47 -28.00 47.44 14.02
CA PRO A 47 -27.24 46.20 13.89
C PRO A 47 -25.72 46.44 14.02
N LYS A 48 -25.05 45.55 14.75
CA LYS A 48 -23.57 45.48 14.82
C LYS A 48 -23.09 44.15 14.27
N THR A 49 -21.95 44.18 13.58
CA THR A 49 -21.36 43.00 12.94
C THR A 49 -20.28 42.41 13.84
N VAL A 50 -20.31 41.09 13.99
CA VAL A 50 -19.21 40.29 14.52
C VAL A 50 -18.52 39.61 13.33
N THR A 51 -17.20 39.74 13.27
CA THR A 51 -16.35 39.03 12.30
C THR A 51 -15.61 37.93 13.04
N ILE A 52 -15.68 36.72 12.52
CA ILE A 52 -14.95 35.54 12.96
C ILE A 52 -13.96 35.20 11.86
N THR A 53 -12.66 35.26 12.16
CA THR A 53 -11.62 34.78 11.24
C THR A 53 -11.36 33.31 11.52
N VAL A 54 -11.58 32.45 10.54
CA VAL A 54 -11.21 31.03 10.58
C VAL A 54 -9.89 30.87 9.85
N THR A 55 -8.87 30.34 10.53
CA THR A 55 -7.55 30.05 9.95
C THR A 55 -7.41 28.54 9.76
N GLY A 56 -7.06 28.13 8.54
CA GLY A 56 -6.83 26.74 8.17
C GLY A 56 -5.60 26.15 8.88
N THR A 57 -5.64 24.84 9.05
CA THR A 57 -4.56 24.00 9.57
C THR A 57 -4.36 22.87 8.57
N ASN A 58 -3.12 22.43 8.36
CA ASN A 58 -2.83 21.35 7.43
C ASN A 58 -3.61 20.08 7.79
N ASP A 59 -4.41 19.58 6.84
CA ASP A 59 -5.03 18.26 6.92
C ASP A 59 -4.08 17.21 6.31
N ALA A 60 -3.90 16.08 6.99
CA ALA A 60 -2.99 15.05 6.49
C ALA A 60 -3.57 14.35 5.25
N PRO A 61 -2.72 13.92 4.30
CA PRO A 61 -3.19 13.26 3.08
C PRO A 61 -3.81 11.89 3.38
N VAL A 62 -4.58 11.40 2.41
CA VAL A 62 -5.25 10.09 2.46
C VAL A 62 -4.69 9.19 1.37
N ALA A 63 -3.85 8.23 1.76
CA ALA A 63 -3.41 7.13 0.90
C ALA A 63 -4.50 6.06 0.72
N VAL A 64 -4.33 5.15 -0.26
CA VAL A 64 -5.34 4.14 -0.64
C VAL A 64 -4.70 2.73 -0.67
N ALA A 65 -5.45 1.71 -0.29
CA ALA A 65 -4.95 0.32 -0.38
C ALA A 65 -4.98 -0.19 -1.83
N ASP A 66 -4.16 -1.19 -2.15
CA ASP A 66 -4.13 -1.80 -3.49
C ASP A 66 -3.94 -3.31 -3.44
N THR A 67 -4.32 -3.98 -4.52
CA THR A 67 -4.16 -5.42 -4.71
C THR A 67 -3.62 -5.72 -6.10
N GLN A 68 -2.61 -6.57 -6.18
CA GLN A 68 -1.96 -6.96 -7.43
C GLN A 68 -1.71 -8.46 -7.47
N THR A 69 -1.39 -8.97 -8.67
CA THR A 69 -1.04 -10.38 -8.88
C THR A 69 0.20 -10.51 -9.74
N THR A 70 1.03 -11.52 -9.49
CA THR A 70 2.16 -11.88 -10.36
C THR A 70 2.41 -13.39 -10.34
N GLY A 71 3.23 -13.90 -11.27
CA GLY A 71 3.77 -15.26 -11.20
C GLY A 71 5.04 -15.32 -10.36
N GLU A 72 5.36 -16.48 -9.79
CA GLU A 72 6.54 -16.67 -8.93
C GLU A 72 7.87 -16.31 -9.63
N ASN A 73 7.96 -16.51 -10.94
CA ASN A 73 9.15 -16.22 -11.73
C ASN A 73 9.06 -14.88 -12.48
N THR A 74 8.13 -13.99 -12.09
CA THR A 74 7.85 -12.73 -12.78
C THR A 74 8.02 -11.53 -11.87
N VAL A 75 8.92 -10.63 -12.26
CA VAL A 75 9.07 -9.32 -11.62
C VAL A 75 7.84 -8.47 -11.92
N LEU A 76 7.18 -7.99 -10.87
CA LEU A 76 6.05 -7.08 -10.95
C LEU A 76 6.53 -5.64 -10.76
N THR A 77 6.25 -4.76 -11.72
CA THR A 77 6.42 -3.31 -11.55
C THR A 77 5.07 -2.62 -11.46
N GLY A 78 4.92 -1.68 -10.53
CA GLY A 78 3.66 -0.98 -10.29
C GLY A 78 3.82 0.45 -9.79
N GLN A 79 2.68 1.09 -9.57
CA GLN A 79 2.54 2.38 -8.89
C GLN A 79 1.48 2.20 -7.82
N VAL A 80 1.69 2.78 -6.64
CA VAL A 80 0.60 2.87 -5.66
C VAL A 80 -0.50 3.78 -6.18
N PRO A 81 -1.76 3.58 -5.76
CA PRO A 81 -2.84 4.49 -6.12
C PRO A 81 -2.56 5.90 -5.62
N ALA A 82 -2.99 6.89 -6.41
CA ALA A 82 -2.82 8.29 -6.06
C ALA A 82 -3.53 8.60 -4.73
N ALA A 83 -2.78 9.16 -3.78
CA ALA A 83 -3.33 9.72 -2.56
C ALA A 83 -4.07 11.05 -2.86
N THR A 84 -4.93 11.45 -1.94
CA THR A 84 -5.68 12.71 -2.00
C THR A 84 -5.39 13.58 -0.80
N ASP A 85 -5.48 14.88 -1.00
CA ASP A 85 -5.31 15.88 0.05
C ASP A 85 -6.36 16.98 -0.17
N VAL A 86 -6.96 17.48 0.92
CA VAL A 86 -8.15 18.35 0.85
C VAL A 86 -7.79 19.83 0.77
N ASP A 87 -6.66 20.21 1.35
CA ASP A 87 -6.12 21.57 1.42
C ASP A 87 -4.72 21.72 0.80
N GLY A 88 -4.14 20.62 0.31
CA GLY A 88 -2.82 20.59 -0.30
C GLY A 88 -2.70 19.67 -1.52
N THR A 89 -1.46 19.26 -1.77
CA THR A 89 -1.03 18.37 -2.86
C THR A 89 -0.05 17.34 -2.33
N ILE A 90 -0.03 16.15 -2.94
CA ILE A 90 0.89 15.09 -2.56
C ILE A 90 2.30 15.40 -3.06
N ALA A 91 3.26 15.46 -2.14
CA ALA A 91 4.66 15.72 -2.42
C ALA A 91 5.47 14.44 -2.66
N SER A 92 5.21 13.37 -1.91
CA SER A 92 5.93 12.10 -2.04
C SER A 92 5.20 10.93 -1.39
N TYR A 93 5.72 9.72 -1.65
CA TYR A 93 5.37 8.49 -0.97
C TYR A 93 6.59 7.91 -0.25
N ALA A 94 6.34 7.13 0.79
CA ALA A 94 7.39 6.41 1.50
C ALA A 94 6.95 4.99 1.84
N LEU A 95 7.91 4.05 1.79
CA LEU A 95 7.70 2.71 2.30
C LEU A 95 7.64 2.77 3.83
N ASP A 96 6.55 2.25 4.40
CA ASP A 96 6.39 2.13 5.85
C ASP A 96 6.93 0.78 6.32
N THR A 97 6.38 -0.30 5.77
CA THR A 97 6.82 -1.68 6.07
C THR A 97 6.99 -2.47 4.78
N GLY A 98 8.18 -3.06 4.57
CA GLY A 98 8.46 -3.92 3.41
C GLY A 98 7.87 -5.33 3.53
N VAL A 99 8.14 -6.16 2.52
CA VAL A 99 7.57 -7.53 2.39
C VAL A 99 8.10 -8.54 3.43
N GLY A 100 9.18 -8.23 4.13
CA GLY A 100 9.83 -9.14 5.09
C GLY A 100 10.75 -10.17 4.41
N GLN A 101 11.46 -10.95 5.23
CA GLN A 101 12.38 -11.99 4.74
C GLN A 101 11.62 -13.23 4.25
N GLY A 102 12.09 -13.85 3.17
CA GLY A 102 11.48 -15.06 2.59
C GLY A 102 10.19 -14.79 1.81
N ASN A 103 9.94 -13.53 1.45
CA ASN A 103 8.76 -13.07 0.72
C ASN A 103 9.14 -12.29 -0.54
N GLY A 104 10.31 -12.56 -1.12
CA GLY A 104 10.86 -11.83 -2.24
C GLY A 104 11.53 -10.51 -1.85
N SER A 105 11.83 -9.69 -2.85
CA SER A 105 12.49 -8.39 -2.70
C SER A 105 11.62 -7.27 -3.26
N LEU A 106 11.50 -6.19 -2.50
CA LEU A 106 10.75 -4.99 -2.88
C LEU A 106 11.70 -3.78 -2.97
N THR A 107 11.63 -3.06 -4.09
CA THR A 107 12.14 -1.70 -4.22
C THR A 107 10.97 -0.74 -4.31
N PHE A 108 10.98 0.35 -3.52
CA PHE A 108 9.93 1.36 -3.49
C PHE A 108 10.56 2.76 -3.61
N ASN A 109 10.02 3.61 -4.47
CA ASN A 109 10.54 4.94 -4.75
C ASN A 109 9.60 6.03 -4.25
N ALA A 110 10.13 7.24 -4.11
CA ALA A 110 9.42 8.38 -3.54
C ALA A 110 8.26 8.91 -4.41
N ASP A 111 8.20 8.53 -5.69
CA ASP A 111 7.10 8.84 -6.61
C ASP A 111 5.93 7.83 -6.49
N GLY A 112 6.06 6.82 -5.61
CA GLY A 112 5.07 5.76 -5.44
C GLY A 112 5.29 4.56 -6.36
N SER A 113 6.31 4.61 -7.22
CA SER A 113 6.69 3.47 -8.06
C SER A 113 7.35 2.37 -7.25
N TYR A 114 7.10 1.12 -7.61
CA TYR A 114 7.74 -0.02 -6.98
C TYR A 114 8.02 -1.17 -7.95
N SER A 115 8.97 -2.02 -7.55
CA SER A 115 9.29 -3.28 -8.21
C SER A 115 9.35 -4.38 -7.15
N PHE A 116 8.62 -5.47 -7.40
CA PHE A 116 8.59 -6.67 -6.58
C PHE A 116 9.14 -7.85 -7.38
N ALA A 117 10.22 -8.44 -6.89
CA ALA A 117 10.84 -9.63 -7.45
C ALA A 117 10.64 -10.80 -6.47
N PRO A 118 9.84 -11.83 -6.82
CA PRO A 118 9.62 -12.95 -5.90
C PRO A 118 10.92 -13.74 -5.62
N GLY A 119 11.85 -13.80 -6.58
CA GLY A 119 13.10 -14.55 -6.44
C GLY A 119 12.81 -16.05 -6.30
N THR A 120 13.62 -16.77 -5.52
CA THR A 120 13.43 -18.21 -5.25
C THR A 120 12.52 -18.49 -4.06
N ASP A 121 11.96 -17.45 -3.43
CA ASP A 121 11.19 -17.59 -2.19
C ASP A 121 9.82 -18.25 -2.41
N PHE A 122 9.43 -18.43 -3.68
CA PHE A 122 8.13 -18.93 -4.10
C PHE A 122 8.22 -20.22 -4.93
N ASP A 123 9.41 -20.67 -5.33
CA ASP A 123 9.64 -21.89 -6.15
C ASP A 123 9.05 -23.18 -5.55
N GLY A 124 8.64 -23.17 -4.27
CA GLY A 124 7.93 -24.29 -3.67
C GLY A 124 6.43 -24.30 -3.91
N LEU A 125 5.87 -23.30 -4.61
CA LEU A 125 4.45 -23.25 -4.94
C LEU A 125 4.18 -24.12 -6.17
N ALA A 126 3.34 -25.13 -6.02
CA ALA A 126 2.93 -25.93 -7.18
C ALA A 126 2.14 -25.08 -8.19
N ALA A 127 2.09 -25.54 -9.44
CA ALA A 127 1.33 -24.87 -10.50
C ALA A 127 -0.13 -24.55 -10.08
N GLY A 128 -0.45 -23.27 -10.03
CA GLY A 128 -1.77 -22.76 -9.65
C GLY A 128 -2.01 -22.59 -8.15
N GLU A 129 -1.05 -22.98 -7.30
CA GLU A 129 -1.03 -22.58 -5.88
C GLU A 129 -0.72 -21.08 -5.78
N SER A 130 -1.17 -20.42 -4.72
CA SER A 130 -0.88 -18.99 -4.53
C SER A 130 -0.63 -18.62 -3.08
N ARG A 131 0.24 -17.62 -2.88
CA ARG A 131 0.56 -17.04 -1.59
C ARG A 131 0.56 -15.52 -1.67
N ASP A 132 -0.06 -14.88 -0.68
CA ASP A 132 -0.08 -13.43 -0.54
C ASP A 132 1.15 -12.91 0.19
N VAL A 133 1.63 -11.76 -0.27
CA VAL A 133 2.65 -10.94 0.37
C VAL A 133 2.11 -9.53 0.51
N THR A 134 2.49 -8.82 1.58
CA THR A 134 2.06 -7.43 1.78
C THR A 134 3.24 -6.51 2.04
N PHE A 135 3.10 -5.27 1.60
CA PHE A 135 3.90 -4.15 2.08
C PHE A 135 2.96 -2.98 2.39
N SER A 136 3.42 -2.00 3.14
CA SER A 136 2.64 -0.78 3.42
C SER A 136 3.43 0.48 3.14
N TYR A 137 2.70 1.55 2.83
CA TYR A 137 3.25 2.82 2.42
C TYR A 137 2.44 3.99 3.01
N THR A 138 3.06 5.15 3.07
CA THR A 138 2.43 6.44 3.42
C THR A 138 2.60 7.44 2.28
N ALA A 139 1.74 8.46 2.27
CA ALA A 139 1.88 9.66 1.44
C ALA A 139 2.20 10.86 2.32
N THR A 140 3.00 11.79 1.79
CA THR A 140 3.34 13.05 2.43
C THR A 140 2.90 14.20 1.55
N ASP A 141 2.24 15.21 2.12
CA ASP A 141 1.78 16.41 1.42
C ASP A 141 2.89 17.48 1.29
N ASN A 142 2.57 18.61 0.64
CA ASN A 142 3.50 19.73 0.46
C ASN A 142 3.81 20.54 1.73
N ASP A 143 3.07 20.34 2.81
CA ASP A 143 3.21 21.04 4.09
C ASP A 143 3.78 20.12 5.19
N GLY A 144 4.07 18.87 4.85
CA GLY A 144 4.74 17.87 5.69
C GLY A 144 3.79 16.96 6.48
N GLY A 145 2.47 17.02 6.25
CA GLY A 145 1.53 16.06 6.80
C GLY A 145 1.73 14.67 6.19
N VAL A 146 1.52 13.64 7.00
CA VAL A 146 1.77 12.24 6.62
C VAL A 146 0.50 11.43 6.82
N SER A 147 0.10 10.68 5.80
CA SER A 147 -1.08 9.82 5.85
C SER A 147 -0.92 8.70 6.87
N ALA A 148 -2.05 8.13 7.32
CA ALA A 148 -2.02 6.78 7.87
C ALA A 148 -1.47 5.78 6.84
N PRO A 149 -0.76 4.72 7.26
CA PRO A 149 -0.21 3.72 6.33
C PRO A 149 -1.34 2.93 5.66
N LYS A 150 -1.11 2.57 4.39
CA LYS A 150 -1.99 1.70 3.59
C LYS A 150 -1.24 0.52 3.02
N THR A 151 -1.95 -0.59 2.87
CA THR A 151 -1.37 -1.87 2.47
C THR A 151 -1.55 -2.10 0.98
N VAL A 152 -0.50 -2.59 0.34
CA VAL A 152 -0.56 -3.24 -0.96
C VAL A 152 -0.41 -4.74 -0.74
N THR A 153 -1.35 -5.53 -1.27
CA THR A 153 -1.29 -6.99 -1.26
C THR A 153 -0.92 -7.50 -2.64
N ILE A 154 0.09 -8.36 -2.74
CA ILE A 154 0.51 -9.02 -3.96
C ILE A 154 0.25 -10.52 -3.80
N THR A 155 -0.62 -11.08 -4.64
CA THR A 155 -0.82 -12.52 -4.74
C THR A 155 0.17 -13.09 -5.76
N VAL A 156 1.03 -14.00 -5.32
CA VAL A 156 2.00 -14.70 -6.18
C VAL A 156 1.46 -16.08 -6.50
N THR A 157 1.34 -16.41 -7.78
CA THR A 157 0.89 -17.73 -8.25
C THR A 157 2.07 -18.57 -8.75
N GLY A 158 2.12 -19.83 -8.28
CA GLY A 158 3.15 -20.79 -8.65
C GLY A 158 2.99 -21.32 -10.07
N THR A 159 4.12 -21.67 -10.68
CA THR A 159 4.25 -22.39 -11.94
C THR A 159 4.90 -23.75 -11.67
N ASN A 160 4.87 -24.67 -12.64
CA ASN A 160 5.50 -25.97 -12.44
C ASN A 160 7.01 -25.86 -12.68
N ASP A 161 7.82 -26.20 -11.68
CA ASP A 161 9.26 -26.36 -11.85
C ASP A 161 9.62 -27.76 -12.35
N ALA A 162 10.69 -27.85 -13.16
CA ALA A 162 11.13 -29.14 -13.70
C ALA A 162 11.99 -29.89 -12.68
N PRO A 163 11.86 -31.23 -12.56
CA PRO A 163 12.72 -32.00 -11.69
C PRO A 163 14.17 -31.98 -12.16
N VAL A 164 15.09 -32.00 -11.19
CA VAL A 164 16.54 -32.01 -11.40
C VAL A 164 17.09 -33.41 -11.17
N ALA A 165 17.62 -34.04 -12.23
CA ALA A 165 18.32 -35.32 -12.16
C ALA A 165 19.80 -35.15 -11.79
N VAL A 166 20.40 -36.16 -11.15
CA VAL A 166 21.79 -36.14 -10.69
C VAL A 166 22.61 -37.20 -11.41
N ALA A 167 23.77 -36.81 -11.93
CA ALA A 167 24.69 -37.71 -12.62
C ALA A 167 25.32 -38.72 -11.65
N ASP A 168 25.63 -39.90 -12.18
CA ASP A 168 26.28 -40.98 -11.44
C ASP A 168 27.48 -41.51 -12.21
N ILE A 169 28.48 -41.97 -11.47
CA ILE A 169 29.67 -42.61 -12.03
C ILE A 169 29.78 -44.00 -11.43
N GLN A 170 29.70 -45.00 -12.29
CA GLN A 170 29.87 -46.38 -11.91
C GLN A 170 30.98 -47.02 -12.73
N THR A 171 31.66 -48.00 -12.15
CA THR A 171 32.66 -48.82 -12.84
C THR A 171 32.31 -50.29 -12.69
N THR A 172 32.65 -51.08 -13.70
CA THR A 172 32.53 -52.54 -13.66
C THR A 172 33.74 -53.14 -14.35
N GLY A 173 34.11 -54.36 -13.94
CA GLY A 173 35.14 -55.14 -14.63
C GLY A 173 34.62 -55.72 -15.93
N GLU A 174 35.53 -56.15 -16.80
CA GLU A 174 35.15 -56.97 -17.94
C GLU A 174 34.38 -58.21 -17.47
N ASN A 175 33.37 -58.59 -18.25
CA ASN A 175 32.52 -59.76 -17.99
C ASN A 175 31.76 -59.73 -16.65
N SER A 176 31.67 -58.57 -16.00
CA SER A 176 30.95 -58.39 -14.74
C SER A 176 29.65 -57.62 -14.96
N VAL A 177 28.53 -58.21 -14.57
CA VAL A 177 27.22 -57.53 -14.58
C VAL A 177 27.22 -56.47 -13.49
N LEU A 178 26.90 -55.23 -13.87
CA LEU A 178 26.65 -54.14 -12.94
C LEU A 178 25.14 -53.94 -12.81
N SER A 179 24.64 -54.05 -11.58
CA SER A 179 23.28 -53.65 -11.22
C SER A 179 23.35 -52.45 -10.29
N GLY A 180 22.57 -51.42 -10.58
CA GLY A 180 22.53 -50.20 -9.78
C GLY A 180 21.23 -49.44 -9.97
N GLN A 181 21.11 -48.33 -9.26
CA GLN A 181 20.02 -47.37 -9.38
C GLN A 181 20.64 -45.99 -9.56
N VAL A 182 20.05 -45.16 -10.43
CA VAL A 182 20.45 -43.76 -10.53
C VAL A 182 20.19 -43.02 -9.21
N PRO A 183 20.96 -41.97 -8.90
CA PRO A 183 20.66 -41.08 -7.78
C PRO A 183 19.24 -40.52 -7.87
N ALA A 184 18.63 -40.28 -6.71
CA ALA A 184 17.29 -39.70 -6.65
C ALA A 184 17.30 -38.28 -7.24
N ALA A 185 16.40 -38.02 -8.19
CA ALA A 185 16.10 -36.68 -8.64
C ALA A 185 15.35 -35.88 -7.56
N THR A 186 15.45 -34.57 -7.63
CA THR A 186 14.73 -33.64 -6.73
C THR A 186 13.79 -32.75 -7.52
N ASP A 187 12.71 -32.34 -6.88
CA ASP A 187 11.70 -31.45 -7.43
C ASP A 187 11.29 -30.49 -6.30
N VAL A 188 11.20 -29.19 -6.59
CA VAL A 188 11.07 -28.14 -5.57
C VAL A 188 9.61 -27.89 -5.17
N ASP A 189 8.68 -28.10 -6.10
CA ASP A 189 7.24 -27.93 -5.97
C ASP A 189 6.45 -29.22 -6.26
N GLY A 190 7.14 -30.28 -6.71
CA GLY A 190 6.52 -31.54 -7.14
C GLY A 190 7.12 -32.81 -6.54
N THR A 191 6.84 -33.93 -7.23
CA THR A 191 7.38 -35.26 -6.89
C THR A 191 7.81 -35.98 -8.16
N ILE A 192 8.83 -36.83 -8.05
CA ILE A 192 9.34 -37.61 -9.19
C ILE A 192 8.38 -38.77 -9.50
N ALA A 193 7.72 -38.69 -10.66
CA ALA A 193 6.78 -39.72 -11.12
C ALA A 193 7.46 -40.96 -11.71
N GLY A 194 8.67 -40.83 -12.27
CA GLY A 194 9.37 -41.93 -12.93
C GLY A 194 10.70 -41.51 -13.56
N TYR A 195 11.41 -42.49 -14.11
CA TYR A 195 12.68 -42.31 -14.82
C TYR A 195 12.60 -43.05 -16.17
N ASP A 196 13.00 -42.37 -17.24
CA ASP A 196 13.03 -42.91 -18.60
C ASP A 196 14.43 -42.77 -19.21
N LEU A 197 14.75 -43.67 -20.15
CA LEU A 197 16.01 -43.62 -20.88
C LEU A 197 15.96 -42.50 -21.93
N ALA A 198 16.84 -41.51 -21.82
CA ALA A 198 16.94 -40.43 -22.82
C ALA A 198 17.65 -40.88 -24.11
N THR A 199 18.73 -41.66 -23.96
CA THR A 199 19.50 -42.28 -25.03
C THR A 199 20.03 -43.62 -24.57
N ASP A 200 20.06 -44.62 -25.45
CA ASP A 200 20.63 -45.93 -25.16
C ASP A 200 22.18 -45.92 -25.24
N VAL A 201 22.78 -47.03 -24.80
CA VAL A 201 24.21 -47.30 -25.01
C VAL A 201 24.51 -47.36 -26.51
N GLY A 202 25.65 -46.77 -26.89
CA GLY A 202 26.10 -46.73 -28.29
C GLY A 202 26.45 -48.10 -28.86
#